data_AF-A0A183JCS1-F1
#
_entry.id   AF-A0A183JCS1-F1
#
_cell.length_a   1.000
_cell.length_b   1.000
_cell.length_c   1.000
_cell.angle_alpha   90.00
_cell.angle_beta   90.00
_cell.angle_gamma   90.00
#
_symmetry.space_group_name_H-M   'P 1'
#
loop_
_entity.id
_entity.type
_entity.pdbx_description
1 polymer ?
#
loop_
_entity_poly.entity_id
_entity_poly.type
_entity_poly.pdbx_seq_one_letter_code
_entity_poly.pdbx_strand_id
1 'polypeptide(L)'
;MELINRLEQLTNYWVTYLSSEFPCNISKFDPAHFLFDWIRLAYCLTVSGIVHKRMNYFNVGVQFLVVIKSKNVQQYDNFVKYLIDELWNSLASLYLRATDLSSKSPLSGSEDSSNSANISSYIQGSADQDLVDSYYQEFGILLKLSRLTSNLNCSTKLVIDDQTLDKLTCLIFDRLATLCFYQSDITVYNHPFVYHALFSEEQSVSVNNWSEFLLKPLANFT
;
A
#
# COMPACT_ATOMS: atom_id res chain seq x y z
N MET A 1 22.73 8.36 -10.72
CA MET A 1 23.31 9.15 -9.62
C MET A 1 22.28 10.05 -8.95
N GLU A 2 21.47 10.82 -9.67
CA GLU A 2 20.51 11.76 -9.04
C GLU A 2 19.49 11.09 -8.10
N LEU A 3 18.86 9.98 -8.52
CA LEU A 3 17.91 9.24 -7.67
C LEU A 3 18.57 8.68 -6.40
N ILE A 4 19.79 8.14 -6.53
CA ILE A 4 20.57 7.59 -5.42
C ILE A 4 20.84 8.69 -4.39
N ASN A 5 21.36 9.84 -4.83
CA ASN A 5 21.63 10.97 -3.97
C ASN A 5 20.36 11.48 -3.27
N ARG A 6 19.23 11.54 -3.97
CA ARG A 6 17.94 11.96 -3.37
C ARG A 6 17.48 10.97 -2.30
N LEU A 7 17.59 9.66 -2.56
CA LEU A 7 17.22 8.63 -1.60
C LEU A 7 18.14 8.65 -0.38
N GLU A 8 19.45 8.81 -0.57
CA GLU A 8 20.40 8.95 0.54
C GLU A 8 20.13 10.20 1.39
N GLN A 9 19.86 11.35 0.76
CA GLN A 9 19.49 12.57 1.48
C GLN A 9 18.20 12.40 2.28
N LEU A 10 17.16 11.83 1.66
CA LEU A 10 15.88 11.58 2.31
C LEU A 10 16.04 10.58 3.47
N THR A 11 16.84 9.55 3.28
CA THR A 11 17.19 8.57 4.31
C THR A 11 17.93 9.23 5.47
N ASN A 12 18.97 10.02 5.22
CA ASN A 12 19.71 10.70 6.28
C ASN A 12 18.82 11.67 7.07
N TYR A 13 17.94 12.40 6.37
CA TYR A 13 16.95 13.27 7.01
C TYR A 13 16.04 12.48 7.94
N TRP A 14 15.44 11.37 7.49
CA TRP A 14 14.50 10.60 8.29
C TRP A 14 15.15 9.78 9.39
N VAL A 15 16.37 9.28 9.20
CA VAL A 15 17.17 8.66 10.27
C VAL A 15 17.45 9.67 11.37
N THR A 16 17.78 10.91 10.99
CA THR A 16 18.00 11.99 11.97
C THR A 16 16.69 12.35 12.67
N TYR A 17 15.60 12.53 11.91
CA TYR A 17 14.30 12.96 12.42
C TYR A 17 13.64 11.92 13.35
N LEU A 18 13.68 10.64 12.97
CA LEU A 18 13.15 9.54 13.77
C LEU A 18 14.16 9.03 14.80
N SER A 19 15.44 9.42 14.70
CA SER A 19 16.51 9.07 15.64
C SER A 19 16.49 7.58 16.00
N SER A 20 16.44 7.24 17.30
CA SER A 20 16.38 5.86 17.81
C SER A 20 15.10 5.10 17.44
N GLU A 21 14.11 5.77 16.87
CA GLU A 21 12.86 5.15 16.43
C GLU A 21 12.89 4.75 14.95
N PHE A 22 13.98 5.00 14.21
CA PHE A 22 14.06 4.52 12.83
C PHE A 22 14.19 2.99 12.83
N PRO A 23 13.22 2.24 12.26
CA PRO A 23 13.14 0.79 12.46
C PRO A 23 14.14 0.00 11.61
N CYS A 24 15.06 0.65 10.89
CA CYS A 24 15.99 0.01 9.96
C CYS A 24 17.45 0.36 10.22
N ASN A 25 18.32 -0.65 10.20
CA ASN A 25 19.74 -0.42 10.01
C ASN A 25 20.09 -0.38 8.51
N ILE A 26 20.13 0.81 7.93
CA ILE A 26 20.45 1.05 6.52
C ILE A 26 21.88 0.59 6.16
N SER A 27 22.80 0.47 7.13
CA SER A 27 24.14 -0.05 6.86
C SER A 27 24.15 -1.51 6.40
N LYS A 28 23.02 -2.23 6.58
CA LYS A 28 22.85 -3.62 6.12
C LYS A 28 22.30 -3.72 4.69
N PHE A 29 22.00 -2.59 4.03
CA PHE A 29 21.52 -2.60 2.65
C PHE A 29 22.63 -2.98 1.68
N ASP A 30 22.29 -3.82 0.71
CA ASP A 30 23.22 -4.31 -0.28
C ASP A 30 23.38 -3.26 -1.39
N PRO A 31 24.59 -2.72 -1.61
CA PRO A 31 24.82 -1.77 -2.70
C PRO A 31 24.39 -2.32 -4.07
N ALA A 32 24.48 -3.64 -4.30
CA ALA A 32 24.04 -4.27 -5.54
C ALA A 32 22.51 -4.25 -5.71
N HIS A 33 21.75 -4.14 -4.62
CA HIS A 33 20.29 -4.12 -4.59
C HIS A 33 19.72 -2.80 -4.05
N PHE A 34 20.49 -1.71 -4.13
CA PHE A 34 20.15 -0.40 -3.57
C PHE A 34 18.69 0.01 -3.81
N LEU A 35 18.21 0.04 -5.05
CA LEU A 35 16.83 0.51 -5.30
C LEU A 35 15.78 -0.41 -4.67
N PHE A 36 16.05 -1.71 -4.64
CA PHE A 36 15.13 -2.71 -4.12
C PHE A 36 14.99 -2.62 -2.60
N ASP A 37 16.09 -2.46 -1.88
CA ASP A 37 16.08 -2.34 -0.42
C ASP A 37 15.28 -1.11 0.05
N TRP A 38 15.41 0.01 -0.65
CA TRP A 38 14.61 1.22 -0.37
C TRP A 38 13.13 1.04 -0.72
N ILE A 39 12.80 0.37 -1.82
CA ILE A 39 11.41 0.03 -2.15
C ILE A 39 10.79 -0.81 -1.03
N ARG A 40 11.50 -1.84 -0.58
CA ARG A 40 11.01 -2.74 0.46
C ARG A 40 10.86 -2.02 1.81
N LEU A 41 11.86 -1.23 2.20
CA LEU A 41 11.77 -0.37 3.39
C LEU A 41 10.55 0.55 3.33
N ALA A 42 10.31 1.19 2.19
CA ALA A 42 9.20 2.11 2.02
C ALA A 42 7.84 1.42 2.22
N TYR A 43 7.67 0.23 1.64
CA TYR A 43 6.45 -0.57 1.85
C TYR A 43 6.30 -1.03 3.30
N CYS A 44 7.36 -1.55 3.92
CA CYS A 44 7.33 -1.96 5.33
C CYS A 44 6.99 -0.80 6.27
N LEU A 45 7.59 0.38 6.08
CA LEU A 45 7.30 1.58 6.87
C LEU A 45 5.84 2.03 6.71
N THR A 46 5.33 2.00 5.48
CA THR A 46 3.96 2.43 5.19
C THR A 46 2.93 1.52 5.87
N VAL A 47 3.07 0.21 5.69
CA VAL A 47 2.16 -0.78 6.29
C VAL A 47 2.30 -0.81 7.82
N SER A 48 3.53 -0.81 8.34
CA SER A 48 3.76 -0.71 9.79
C SER A 48 3.19 0.59 10.37
N GLY A 49 3.26 1.69 9.63
CA GLY A 49 2.63 2.96 9.98
C GLY A 49 1.12 2.81 10.15
N ILE A 50 0.44 2.16 9.21
CA ILE A 50 -1.00 1.92 9.27
C ILE A 50 -1.36 1.00 10.45
N VAL A 51 -0.71 -0.17 10.54
CA VAL A 51 -0.96 -1.20 11.58
C VAL A 51 -0.79 -0.62 12.98
N HIS A 52 0.28 0.14 13.21
CA HIS A 52 0.60 0.70 14.52
C HIS A 52 0.09 2.13 14.72
N LYS A 53 -0.70 2.67 13.78
CA LYS A 53 -1.25 4.04 13.80
C LYS A 53 -0.16 5.12 13.94
N ARG A 54 0.99 4.90 13.31
CA ARG A 54 2.17 5.78 13.28
C ARG A 54 2.24 6.53 11.95
N MET A 55 1.59 7.70 11.91
CA MET A 55 1.55 8.57 10.71
C MET A 55 2.94 9.04 10.26
N ASN A 56 3.89 9.20 11.19
CA ASN A 56 5.27 9.52 10.85
C ASN A 56 5.90 8.43 9.96
N TYR A 57 5.79 7.15 10.33
CA TYR A 57 6.32 6.04 9.52
C TYR A 57 5.64 5.95 8.16
N PHE A 58 4.32 6.14 8.14
CA PHE A 58 3.56 6.20 6.91
C PHE A 58 4.06 7.31 5.97
N ASN A 59 4.19 8.53 6.49
CA ASN A 59 4.65 9.68 5.72
C ASN A 59 6.04 9.44 5.13
N VAL A 60 6.97 8.90 5.93
CA VAL A 60 8.31 8.54 5.46
C VAL A 60 8.23 7.52 4.32
N GLY A 61 7.49 6.42 4.52
CA GLY A 61 7.36 5.36 3.54
C GLY A 61 6.77 5.84 2.21
N VAL A 62 5.68 6.63 2.27
CA VAL A 62 5.06 7.19 1.07
C VAL A 62 5.99 8.17 0.35
N GLN A 63 6.73 9.02 1.06
CA GLN A 63 7.68 9.92 0.43
C GLN A 63 8.78 9.17 -0.33
N PHE A 64 9.32 8.07 0.24
CA PHE A 64 10.23 7.20 -0.49
C PHE A 64 9.59 6.64 -1.77
N LEU A 65 8.36 6.11 -1.68
CA LEU A 65 7.65 5.58 -2.85
C LEU A 65 7.45 6.66 -3.92
N VAL A 66 7.05 7.87 -3.53
CA VAL A 66 6.87 8.99 -4.47
C VAL A 66 8.19 9.39 -5.12
N VAL A 67 9.31 9.48 -4.39
CA VAL A 67 10.63 9.79 -4.98
C VAL A 67 11.07 8.69 -5.97
N ILE A 68 10.81 7.42 -5.64
CA ILE A 68 11.18 6.28 -6.49
C ILE A 68 10.32 6.25 -7.76
N LYS A 69 9.04 6.60 -7.64
CA LYS A 69 8.05 6.48 -8.72
C LYS A 69 7.93 7.73 -9.56
N SER A 70 7.90 8.90 -8.94
CA SER A 70 7.79 10.20 -9.57
C SER A 70 9.19 10.76 -9.80
N LYS A 71 9.68 10.62 -11.02
CA LYS A 71 10.92 11.26 -11.44
C LYS A 71 10.78 12.80 -11.55
N ASN A 72 9.63 13.37 -11.13
CA ASN A 72 9.26 14.77 -11.24
C ASN A 72 9.05 15.41 -9.86
N VAL A 73 9.82 16.45 -9.55
CA VAL A 73 9.77 17.16 -8.26
C VAL A 73 8.41 17.82 -8.00
N GLN A 74 7.77 18.39 -9.02
CA GLN A 74 6.47 19.05 -8.85
C GLN A 74 5.35 18.07 -8.47
N GLN A 75 5.42 16.85 -9.00
CA GLN A 75 4.50 15.78 -8.61
C GLN A 75 4.75 15.32 -7.18
N TYR A 76 6.01 15.21 -6.77
CA TYR A 76 6.36 14.95 -5.38
C TYR A 76 5.75 16.00 -4.45
N ASP A 77 5.99 17.29 -4.70
CA ASP A 77 5.49 18.38 -3.85
C ASP A 77 3.96 18.40 -3.79
N ASN A 78 3.29 18.24 -4.93
CA ASN A 78 1.83 18.17 -4.99
C ASN A 78 1.27 16.96 -4.26
N PHE A 79 1.92 15.81 -4.39
CA PHE A 79 1.49 14.58 -3.73
C PHE A 79 1.61 14.71 -2.21
N VAL A 80 2.78 15.13 -1.73
CA VAL A 80 3.04 15.30 -0.31
C VAL A 80 2.11 16.36 0.29
N LYS A 81 1.82 17.44 -0.43
CA LYS A 81 0.99 18.53 0.08
C LYS A 81 -0.51 18.22 0.10
N TYR A 82 -1.01 17.50 -0.88
CA TYR A 82 -2.47 17.38 -1.09
C TYR A 82 -3.01 15.97 -0.99
N LEU A 83 -2.20 14.93 -1.19
CA LEU A 83 -2.67 13.55 -1.28
C LEU A 83 -2.28 12.68 -0.10
N ILE A 84 -1.21 13.01 0.62
CA ILE A 84 -0.66 12.11 1.64
C ILE A 84 -1.63 11.84 2.80
N ASP A 85 -2.33 12.87 3.28
CA ASP A 85 -3.29 12.75 4.38
C ASP A 85 -4.53 11.96 3.96
N GLU A 86 -5.02 12.20 2.74
CA GLU A 86 -6.16 11.46 2.20
C GLU A 86 -5.79 10.00 1.95
N LEU A 87 -4.59 9.75 1.44
CA LEU A 87 -4.06 8.39 1.24
C LEU A 87 -3.97 7.64 2.57
N TRP A 88 -3.52 8.31 3.63
CA TRP A 88 -3.50 7.75 4.98
C TRP A 88 -4.91 7.35 5.43
N ASN A 89 -5.86 8.28 5.34
CA ASN A 89 -7.23 8.04 5.80
C ASN A 89 -7.87 6.87 5.05
N SER A 90 -7.75 6.85 3.72
CA SER A 90 -8.28 5.79 2.87
C SER A 90 -7.66 4.42 3.19
N LEU A 91 -6.33 4.33 3.32
CA LEU A 91 -5.67 3.06 3.60
C LEU A 91 -5.92 2.58 5.04
N ALA A 92 -5.97 3.49 6.01
CA ALA A 92 -6.32 3.15 7.40
C ALA A 92 -7.77 2.65 7.51
N SER A 93 -8.70 3.29 6.80
CA SER A 93 -10.11 2.86 6.68
C SER A 93 -10.20 1.44 6.11
N LEU A 94 -9.50 1.18 4.99
CA LEU A 94 -9.49 -0.14 4.35
C LEU A 94 -8.86 -1.21 5.24
N TYR A 95 -7.74 -0.91 5.88
CA TYR A 95 -7.07 -1.85 6.79
C TYR A 95 -7.97 -2.24 7.97
N LEU A 96 -8.70 -1.30 8.56
CA LEU A 96 -9.65 -1.59 9.63
C LEU A 96 -10.77 -2.53 9.16
N ARG A 97 -11.38 -2.23 8.00
CA ARG A 97 -12.44 -3.08 7.43
C ARG A 97 -11.94 -4.48 7.09
N ALA A 98 -10.75 -4.60 6.51
CA ALA A 98 -10.13 -5.88 6.19
C ALA A 98 -9.84 -6.71 7.45
N THR A 99 -9.36 -6.06 8.52
CA THR A 99 -9.12 -6.72 9.82
C THR A 99 -10.42 -7.20 10.45
N ASP A 100 -11.47 -6.38 10.42
CA ASP A 100 -12.80 -6.76 10.91
C ASP A 100 -13.37 -7.96 10.15
N LEU A 101 -13.19 -8.00 8.83
CA LEU A 101 -13.59 -9.12 7.98
C LEU A 101 -12.83 -10.41 8.34
N SER A 102 -11.50 -10.33 8.41
CA SER A 102 -10.63 -11.47 8.74
C SER A 102 -10.96 -12.05 10.12
N SER A 103 -11.17 -11.19 11.13
CA SER A 103 -11.52 -11.61 12.50
C SER A 103 -12.86 -12.37 12.61
N LYS A 104 -13.76 -12.17 11.64
CA LYS A 104 -15.08 -12.81 11.57
C LYS A 104 -15.09 -14.06 10.69
N SER A 105 -14.01 -14.31 9.95
CA SER A 105 -13.87 -15.51 9.11
C SER A 105 -13.73 -16.73 10.01
N PRO A 106 -14.69 -17.67 10.03
CA PRO A 106 -14.57 -18.87 10.83
C PRO A 106 -13.45 -19.72 10.22
N LEU A 107 -12.39 -19.96 11.00
CA LEU A 107 -11.37 -20.97 10.73
C LEU A 107 -12.08 -22.28 10.35
N SER A 108 -12.01 -22.66 9.08
CA SER A 108 -12.48 -23.94 8.56
C SER A 108 -11.56 -25.05 9.09
N GLY A 109 -11.85 -25.51 10.30
CA GLY A 109 -11.11 -26.55 11.00
C GLY A 109 -11.96 -27.19 12.07
N SER A 110 -13.10 -27.77 11.67
CA SER A 110 -13.87 -28.72 12.47
C SER A 110 -14.17 -29.90 11.58
N GLU A 111 -13.24 -30.85 11.55
CA GLU A 111 -13.59 -32.24 11.28
C GLU A 111 -14.56 -32.67 12.38
N ASP A 112 -15.87 -32.55 12.13
CA ASP A 112 -16.86 -33.46 12.70
C ASP A 112 -18.27 -33.25 12.09
N SER A 113 -18.70 -34.31 11.41
CA SER A 113 -20.08 -34.79 11.29
C SER A 113 -21.13 -33.95 10.52
N SER A 114 -21.44 -34.48 9.34
CA SER A 114 -22.79 -34.70 8.77
C SER A 114 -23.88 -33.60 8.82
N ASN A 115 -24.30 -33.22 7.61
CA ASN A 115 -25.65 -32.76 7.23
C ASN A 115 -26.13 -31.38 7.73
N SER A 116 -25.73 -30.32 7.03
CA SER A 116 -26.66 -29.30 6.50
C SER A 116 -25.92 -28.36 5.53
N ALA A 117 -25.96 -28.68 4.24
CA ALA A 117 -25.53 -27.76 3.19
C ALA A 117 -26.57 -26.62 3.03
N ASN A 118 -26.06 -25.41 2.73
CA ASN A 118 -26.75 -24.27 2.11
C ASN A 118 -27.27 -23.11 2.98
N ILE A 119 -26.50 -22.62 3.96
CA ILE A 119 -26.65 -21.22 4.45
C ILE A 119 -25.31 -20.45 4.50
N SER A 120 -24.16 -21.12 4.50
CA SER A 120 -22.85 -20.46 4.70
C SER A 120 -22.27 -19.71 3.49
N SER A 121 -22.73 -19.97 2.25
CA SER A 121 -22.15 -19.32 1.06
C SER A 121 -22.68 -17.92 0.76
N TYR A 122 -23.86 -17.55 1.28
CA TYR A 122 -24.48 -16.24 1.00
C TYR A 122 -23.95 -15.11 1.90
N ILE A 123 -23.47 -15.43 3.10
CA ILE A 123 -22.98 -14.45 4.09
C ILE A 123 -21.54 -14.02 3.77
N GLN A 124 -20.73 -14.91 3.19
CA GLN A 124 -19.36 -14.62 2.81
C GLN A 124 -19.29 -13.67 1.60
N GLY A 125 -20.23 -13.79 0.66
CA GLY A 125 -20.30 -12.92 -0.51
C GLY A 125 -20.67 -11.47 -0.23
N SER A 126 -21.44 -11.17 0.83
CA SER A 126 -21.83 -9.79 1.14
C SER A 126 -20.70 -8.98 1.78
N ALA A 127 -19.97 -9.57 2.72
CA ALA A 127 -18.91 -8.86 3.45
C ALA A 127 -17.64 -8.65 2.58
N ASP A 128 -17.32 -9.62 1.71
CA ASP A 128 -16.26 -9.46 0.72
C ASP A 128 -16.62 -8.37 -0.30
N GLN A 129 -17.89 -8.32 -0.75
CA GLN A 129 -18.37 -7.26 -1.63
C GLN A 129 -18.30 -5.88 -0.96
N ASP A 130 -18.69 -5.76 0.31
CA ASP A 130 -18.59 -4.50 1.06
C ASP A 130 -17.15 -3.98 1.11
N LEU A 131 -16.16 -4.87 1.26
CA LEU A 131 -14.74 -4.50 1.23
C LEU A 131 -14.29 -4.03 -0.16
N VAL A 132 -14.74 -4.71 -1.22
CA VAL A 132 -14.47 -4.32 -2.62
C VAL A 132 -15.09 -2.97 -2.95
N ASP A 133 -16.34 -2.74 -2.55
CA ASP A 133 -17.04 -1.46 -2.75
C ASP A 133 -16.32 -0.33 -1.99
N SER A 134 -15.85 -0.62 -0.77
CA SER A 134 -15.04 0.31 0.02
C SER A 134 -13.74 0.67 -0.72
N TYR A 135 -13.04 -0.32 -1.29
CA TYR A 135 -11.83 -0.08 -2.08
C TYR A 135 -12.12 0.89 -3.23
N TYR A 136 -13.16 0.64 -4.03
CA TYR A 136 -13.48 1.50 -5.18
C TYR A 136 -13.96 2.90 -4.75
N GLN A 137 -14.64 3.02 -3.62
CA GLN A 137 -15.04 4.31 -3.06
C GLN A 137 -13.81 5.15 -2.66
N GLU A 138 -12.92 4.59 -1.86
CA GLU A 138 -11.70 5.24 -1.39
C GLU A 138 -10.78 5.61 -2.57
N PHE A 139 -10.63 4.69 -3.52
CA PHE A 139 -9.92 4.93 -4.77
C PHE A 139 -10.51 6.11 -5.56
N GLY A 140 -11.84 6.18 -5.65
CA GLY A 140 -12.55 7.24 -6.34
C GLY A 140 -12.36 8.61 -5.70
N ILE A 141 -12.23 8.69 -4.37
CA ILE A 141 -11.92 9.93 -3.64
C ILE A 141 -10.52 10.43 -4.00
N LEU A 142 -9.52 9.56 -3.88
CA LEU A 142 -8.13 9.89 -4.20
C LEU A 142 -7.96 10.31 -5.66
N LEU A 143 -8.62 9.63 -6.58
CA LEU A 143 -8.55 9.94 -8.01
C LEU A 143 -9.17 11.30 -8.34
N LYS A 144 -10.29 11.65 -7.70
CA LYS A 144 -10.90 12.98 -7.84
C LYS A 144 -9.95 14.06 -7.32
N LEU A 145 -9.37 13.84 -6.14
CA LEU A 145 -8.44 14.78 -5.53
C LEU A 145 -7.18 14.97 -6.39
N SER A 146 -6.58 13.89 -6.89
CA SER A 146 -5.39 13.97 -7.75
C SER A 146 -5.64 14.72 -9.05
N ARG A 147 -6.84 14.57 -9.64
CA ARG A 147 -7.24 15.31 -10.84
C ARG A 147 -7.47 16.79 -10.56
N LEU A 148 -8.14 17.12 -9.45
CA LEU A 148 -8.33 18.51 -9.03
C LEU A 148 -6.98 19.21 -8.79
N THR A 149 -6.07 18.55 -8.08
CA THR A 149 -4.72 19.09 -7.82
C THR A 149 -3.91 19.23 -9.10
N SER A 150 -4.03 18.30 -10.06
CA SER A 150 -3.40 18.43 -11.38
C SER A 150 -3.90 19.65 -12.14
N ASN A 151 -5.20 19.93 -12.06
CA ASN A 151 -5.82 21.08 -12.72
C ASN A 151 -5.47 22.42 -12.05
N LEU A 152 -5.22 22.42 -10.74
CA LEU A 152 -4.85 23.62 -9.99
C LEU A 152 -3.40 24.07 -10.23
N ASN A 153 -2.50 23.16 -10.62
CA ASN A 153 -1.05 23.42 -10.69
C ASN A 153 -0.41 23.27 -12.08
N CYS A 154 -1.20 23.09 -13.15
CA CYS A 154 -0.67 23.00 -14.52
C CYS A 154 -0.70 24.37 -15.25
N SER A 155 0.47 24.98 -15.37
CA SER A 155 0.83 25.69 -16.61
C SER A 155 0.84 24.65 -17.74
N THR A 156 0.03 24.86 -18.77
CA THR A 156 -0.20 23.96 -19.93
C THR A 156 1.03 23.69 -20.81
N LYS A 157 2.25 23.99 -20.35
CA LYS A 157 3.46 24.05 -21.20
C LYS A 157 4.52 22.98 -21.02
N LEU A 158 4.34 22.02 -20.10
CA LEU A 158 5.29 20.90 -19.97
C LEU A 158 4.53 19.59 -20.03
N VAL A 159 4.36 19.10 -21.26
CA VAL A 159 4.11 17.69 -21.55
C VAL A 159 5.33 16.94 -21.03
N ILE A 160 5.28 16.48 -19.78
CA ILE A 160 6.23 15.52 -19.25
C ILE A 160 5.62 14.16 -19.49
N ASP A 161 6.33 13.35 -20.28
CA ASP A 161 5.98 12.02 -20.75
C ASP A 161 5.21 11.17 -19.71
N ASP A 162 4.03 10.73 -20.13
CA ASP A 162 3.25 9.57 -19.68
C ASP A 162 2.93 9.31 -18.20
N GLN A 163 3.42 10.11 -17.26
CA GLN A 163 3.14 9.94 -15.84
C GLN A 163 2.42 11.18 -15.29
N THR A 164 1.11 11.09 -15.11
CA THR A 164 0.26 12.11 -14.50
C THR A 164 0.11 11.86 -12.99
N LEU A 165 -0.27 12.88 -12.20
CA LEU A 165 -0.40 12.75 -10.75
C LEU A 165 -1.46 11.70 -10.36
N ASP A 166 -2.54 11.60 -11.15
CA ASP A 166 -3.55 10.56 -10.99
C ASP A 166 -2.97 9.15 -11.23
N LYS A 167 -2.21 8.93 -12.31
CA LYS A 167 -1.53 7.65 -12.55
C LYS A 167 -0.59 7.27 -11.40
N LEU A 168 0.15 8.23 -10.87
CA LEU A 168 1.02 8.01 -9.70
C LEU A 168 0.21 7.63 -8.44
N THR A 169 -0.89 8.34 -8.20
CA THR A 169 -1.81 8.09 -7.08
C THR A 169 -2.41 6.71 -7.17
N CYS A 170 -2.90 6.32 -8.34
CA CYS A 170 -3.44 4.98 -8.58
C CYS A 170 -2.38 3.91 -8.28
N LEU A 171 -1.18 4.07 -8.81
CA LEU A 171 -0.11 3.08 -8.64
C LEU A 171 0.33 2.92 -7.18
N ILE A 172 0.38 4.02 -6.41
CA ILE A 172 0.74 3.97 -5.00
C ILE A 172 -0.41 3.37 -4.19
N PHE A 173 -1.64 3.85 -4.38
CA PHE A 173 -2.80 3.35 -3.64
C PHE A 173 -3.04 1.87 -3.86
N ASP A 174 -3.10 1.42 -5.11
CA ASP A 174 -3.42 0.03 -5.46
C ASP A 174 -2.45 -0.97 -4.79
N ARG A 175 -1.16 -0.65 -4.85
CA ARG A 175 -0.10 -1.44 -4.21
C ARG A 175 -0.22 -1.43 -2.69
N LEU A 176 -0.44 -0.26 -2.08
CA LEU A 176 -0.53 -0.16 -0.63
C LEU A 176 -1.81 -0.80 -0.07
N ALA A 177 -2.94 -0.67 -0.76
CA ALA A 177 -4.20 -1.30 -0.39
C ALA A 177 -4.07 -2.83 -0.41
N THR A 178 -3.44 -3.38 -1.46
CA THR A 178 -3.12 -4.80 -1.55
C THR A 178 -2.26 -5.27 -0.37
N LEU A 179 -1.21 -4.51 -0.03
CA LEU A 179 -0.36 -4.85 1.11
C LEU A 179 -1.13 -4.78 2.44
N CYS A 180 -2.07 -3.85 2.58
CA CYS A 180 -2.96 -3.78 3.75
C CYS A 180 -3.89 -5.00 3.82
N PHE A 181 -4.46 -5.43 2.70
CA PHE A 181 -5.26 -6.65 2.62
C PHE A 181 -4.45 -7.87 3.04
N TYR A 182 -3.26 -8.07 2.46
CA TYR A 182 -2.37 -9.16 2.82
C TYR A 182 -2.02 -9.12 4.32
N GLN A 183 -1.70 -7.93 4.86
CA GLN A 183 -1.37 -7.76 6.28
C GLN A 183 -2.54 -8.02 7.23
N SER A 184 -3.79 -7.89 6.76
CA SER A 184 -5.01 -8.25 7.49
C SER A 184 -5.44 -9.70 7.26
N ASP A 185 -4.57 -10.55 6.72
CA ASP A 185 -4.90 -11.92 6.29
C ASP A 185 -6.03 -11.98 5.25
N ILE A 186 -6.19 -10.96 4.39
CA ILE A 186 -7.04 -11.03 3.20
C ILE A 186 -6.14 -11.44 2.03
N THR A 187 -6.25 -12.70 1.62
CA THR A 187 -5.40 -13.33 0.60
C THR A 187 -6.25 -13.97 -0.49
N VAL A 188 -5.62 -14.33 -1.61
CA VAL A 188 -6.30 -15.08 -2.69
C VAL A 188 -6.83 -16.45 -2.22
N TYR A 189 -6.29 -17.00 -1.13
CA TYR A 189 -6.64 -18.35 -0.66
C TYR A 189 -7.85 -18.39 0.28
N ASN A 190 -8.11 -17.31 1.02
CA ASN A 190 -9.22 -17.24 1.98
C ASN A 190 -10.32 -16.25 1.58
N HIS A 191 -9.98 -15.21 0.81
CA HIS A 191 -10.91 -14.26 0.23
C HIS A 191 -10.68 -14.11 -1.29
N PRO A 192 -10.82 -15.21 -2.07
CA PRO A 192 -10.56 -15.20 -3.51
C PRO A 192 -11.41 -14.19 -4.27
N PHE A 193 -12.66 -13.95 -3.81
CA PHE A 193 -13.56 -12.99 -4.44
C PHE A 193 -12.96 -11.57 -4.44
N VAL A 194 -12.40 -11.13 -3.32
CA VAL A 194 -11.78 -9.80 -3.20
C VAL A 194 -10.64 -9.65 -4.20
N TYR A 195 -9.78 -10.66 -4.34
CA TYR A 195 -8.66 -10.61 -5.29
C TYR A 195 -9.14 -10.65 -6.75
N HIS A 196 -10.10 -11.51 -7.08
CA HIS A 196 -10.62 -11.62 -8.44
C HIS A 196 -11.47 -10.42 -8.87
N ALA A 197 -12.01 -9.66 -7.93
CA ALA A 197 -12.69 -8.40 -8.19
C ALA A 197 -11.72 -7.25 -8.51
N LEU A 198 -10.46 -7.35 -8.08
CA LEU A 198 -9.43 -6.31 -8.23
C LEU A 198 -8.38 -6.66 -9.30
N PHE A 199 -8.11 -7.95 -9.50
CA PHE A 199 -7.05 -8.48 -10.36
C PHE A 199 -7.58 -9.66 -11.19
N SER A 200 -6.96 -9.94 -12.34
CA SER A 200 -7.24 -11.20 -13.03
C SER A 200 -6.82 -12.42 -12.19
N GLU A 201 -7.34 -13.61 -12.47
CA GLU A 201 -6.98 -14.84 -11.74
C GLU A 201 -5.45 -15.09 -11.71
N GLU A 202 -4.79 -14.96 -12.85
CA GLU A 202 -3.33 -15.11 -12.97
C GLU A 202 -2.56 -14.03 -12.17
N GLN A 203 -3.08 -12.80 -12.18
CA GLN A 203 -2.49 -11.70 -11.43
C GLN A 203 -2.70 -11.87 -9.92
N SER A 204 -3.83 -12.42 -9.50
CA SER A 204 -4.19 -12.56 -8.08
C SER A 204 -3.14 -13.35 -7.30
N VAL A 205 -2.67 -14.48 -7.84
CA VAL A 205 -1.62 -15.30 -7.22
C VAL A 205 -0.28 -14.57 -7.21
N SER A 206 0.07 -13.91 -8.32
CA SER A 206 1.32 -13.14 -8.46
C SER A 206 1.38 -11.99 -7.45
N VAL A 207 0.28 -11.26 -7.30
CA VAL A 207 0.12 -10.13 -6.37
C VAL A 207 0.19 -10.61 -4.92
N ASN A 208 -0.42 -11.75 -4.59
CA ASN A 208 -0.31 -12.35 -3.27
C ASN A 208 1.15 -12.71 -2.92
N ASN A 209 1.85 -13.40 -3.82
CA ASN A 209 3.26 -13.77 -3.63
C ASN A 209 4.18 -12.55 -3.52
N TRP A 210 3.91 -11.51 -4.31
CA TRP A 210 4.62 -10.23 -4.23
C TRP A 210 4.41 -9.55 -2.88
N SER A 211 3.18 -9.57 -2.36
CA SER A 211 2.84 -9.01 -1.05
C SER A 211 3.55 -9.75 0.08
N GLU A 212 3.51 -11.08 0.06
CA GLU A 212 4.27 -11.93 0.98
C GLU A 212 5.75 -11.60 0.94
N PHE A 213 6.35 -11.55 -0.26
CA PHE A 213 7.78 -11.30 -0.42
C PHE A 213 8.22 -9.95 0.13
N LEU A 214 7.42 -8.89 -0.10
CA LEU A 214 7.74 -7.55 0.37
C LEU A 214 7.54 -7.39 1.88
N LEU A 215 6.47 -7.95 2.43
CA LEU A 215 6.14 -7.84 3.86
C LEU A 215 6.83 -8.89 4.72
N LYS A 216 7.40 -9.92 4.12
CA LYS A 216 8.32 -10.83 4.82
C LYS A 216 9.32 -9.95 5.57
N PRO A 217 9.63 -10.25 6.85
CA PRO A 217 10.62 -9.49 7.58
C PRO A 217 11.88 -9.37 6.72
N LEU A 218 12.41 -8.14 6.53
CA LEU A 218 13.83 -8.08 6.19
C LEU A 218 14.48 -8.78 7.39
N ALA A 219 15.12 -9.93 7.15
CA ALA A 219 15.64 -10.82 8.18
C ALA A 219 16.73 -10.17 9.09
N ASN A 220 16.86 -8.85 9.04
CA ASN A 220 17.91 -8.01 9.56
C ASN A 220 17.37 -6.77 10.31
N PHE A 221 16.06 -6.66 10.56
CA PHE A 221 15.46 -5.57 11.36
C PHE A 221 15.60 -5.72 12.89
N THR A 222 16.36 -6.72 13.33
CA THR A 222 16.90 -6.84 14.69
C THR A 222 18.41 -6.95 14.63
#